data_AF-A0A382RLM9-F1
#
_entry.id   AF-A0A382RLM9-F1
#
_cell.length_a   1.000
_cell.length_b   1.000
_cell.length_c   1.000
_cell.angle_alpha   90.00
_cell.angle_beta   90.00
_cell.angle_gamma   90.00
#
_symmetry.space_group_name_H-M   'P 1'
#
loop_
_entity.id
_entity.type
_entity.pdbx_description
1 polymer ?
#
loop_
_entity_poly.entity_id
_entity_poly.type
_entity_poly.pdbx_seq_one_letter_code
_entity_poly.pdbx_strand_id
1 'polypeptide(L)'
;GRAETKLKTLKDEKYTLSEEKYAVSAQLKSLRGQKAFYHELVESNEGFPEGTRFVLENPKTFPGVLGTVADMFQVDEEYRDALETGLGDLSHCLIAKDRKSAIATLEISRKKQGGNLVIIPLKEATQLKTDLKKLPKNGAMISRASDLVKTSKHLKPLAEYLLGNLAVVEDLRKAMDSKELAGWGLVDKDGTYSGSDMILKNRQTTEHGSLIGRRKKLDTISLEIDGFQDKETNFNKRMESLLNEIESAKNETEKKLKYIEKISQESSRLESESMRNHFQLSQVKEILHKTKDELKETQKIFRQSIQSLKSLEPVMEKGE
;
A
#
# COMPACT_ATOMS: atom_id res chain seq x y z
N GLY A 1 30.29 0.63 -19.18
CA GLY A 1 30.99 1.72 -18.47
C GLY A 1 30.14 2.28 -17.32
N ARG A 2 30.73 3.07 -16.40
CA ARG A 2 30.05 3.58 -15.17
C ARG A 2 28.71 4.30 -15.43
N ALA A 3 28.57 4.97 -16.58
CA ALA A 3 27.33 5.63 -17.01
C ALA A 3 26.22 4.66 -17.43
N GLU A 4 26.56 3.60 -18.17
CA GLU A 4 25.61 2.54 -18.54
C GLU A 4 25.14 1.77 -17.31
N THR A 5 26.04 1.52 -16.34
CA THR A 5 25.67 0.90 -15.07
C THR A 5 24.67 1.76 -14.32
N LYS A 6 24.89 3.08 -14.21
CA LYS A 6 23.95 4.01 -13.58
C LYS A 6 22.59 4.03 -14.28
N LEU A 7 22.56 4.08 -15.62
CA LEU A 7 21.32 4.06 -16.39
C LEU A 7 20.55 2.75 -16.19
N LYS A 8 21.26 1.62 -16.13
CA LYS A 8 20.67 0.31 -15.83
C LYS A 8 20.03 0.31 -14.44
N THR A 9 20.76 0.75 -13.41
CA THR A 9 20.24 0.82 -12.04
C THR A 9 18.99 1.69 -11.93
N LEU A 10 18.97 2.87 -12.57
CA LEU A 10 17.79 3.74 -12.56
C LEU A 10 16.57 3.13 -13.27
N LYS A 11 16.81 2.37 -14.36
CA LYS A 11 15.74 1.64 -15.05
C LYS A 11 15.20 0.49 -14.22
N ASP A 12 16.07 -0.23 -13.52
CA ASP A 12 15.68 -1.33 -12.63
C ASP A 12 14.87 -0.76 -11.44
N GLU A 13 15.31 0.34 -10.82
CA GLU A 13 14.57 1.02 -9.75
C GLU A 13 13.19 1.51 -10.23
N LYS A 14 13.12 2.10 -11.44
CA LYS A 14 11.85 2.48 -12.06
C LYS A 14 10.90 1.29 -12.23
N TYR A 15 11.44 0.14 -12.66
CA TYR A 15 10.64 -1.08 -12.85
C TYR A 15 10.06 -1.56 -11.53
N THR A 16 10.89 -1.69 -10.48
CA THR A 16 10.45 -2.07 -9.14
C THR A 16 9.41 -1.11 -8.58
N LEU A 17 9.64 0.20 -8.70
CA LEU A 17 8.70 1.23 -8.25
C LEU A 17 7.35 1.14 -8.98
N SER A 18 7.38 0.77 -10.28
CA SER A 18 6.17 0.57 -11.06
C SER A 18 5.37 -0.63 -10.54
N GLU A 19 6.02 -1.75 -10.22
CA GLU A 19 5.35 -2.93 -9.67
C GLU A 19 4.71 -2.64 -8.30
N GLU A 20 5.44 -1.98 -7.40
CA GLU A 20 4.92 -1.57 -6.09
C GLU A 20 3.72 -0.63 -6.22
N LYS A 21 3.79 0.32 -7.17
CA LYS A 21 2.66 1.22 -7.47
C LYS A 21 1.44 0.45 -7.97
N TYR A 22 1.63 -0.53 -8.86
CA TYR A 22 0.51 -1.37 -9.33
C TYR A 22 -0.13 -2.15 -8.18
N ALA A 23 0.67 -2.70 -7.26
CA ALA A 23 0.17 -3.39 -6.08
C ALA A 23 -0.67 -2.45 -5.17
N VAL A 24 -0.17 -1.24 -4.90
CA VAL A 24 -0.91 -0.23 -4.12
C VAL A 24 -2.20 0.20 -4.83
N SER A 25 -2.17 0.41 -6.13
CA SER A 25 -3.35 0.81 -6.91
C SER A 25 -4.42 -0.29 -6.90
N ALA A 26 -4.01 -1.58 -6.97
CA ALA A 26 -4.92 -2.70 -6.83
C ALA A 26 -5.55 -2.78 -5.43
N GLN A 27 -4.78 -2.54 -4.37
CA GLN A 27 -5.29 -2.48 -2.99
C GLN A 27 -6.29 -1.32 -2.82
N LEU A 28 -5.98 -0.13 -3.35
CA LEU A 28 -6.91 1.01 -3.36
C LEU A 28 -8.22 0.69 -4.06
N LYS A 29 -8.16 0.01 -5.22
CA LYS A 29 -9.36 -0.41 -5.94
C LYS A 29 -10.22 -1.37 -5.10
N SER A 30 -9.59 -2.34 -4.44
CA SER A 30 -10.27 -3.27 -3.53
C SER A 30 -10.94 -2.53 -2.36
N LEU A 31 -10.19 -1.66 -1.66
CA LEU A 31 -10.70 -0.88 -0.53
C LEU A 31 -11.85 0.05 -0.94
N ARG A 32 -11.76 0.71 -2.10
CA ARG A 32 -12.85 1.53 -2.63
C ARG A 32 -14.11 0.71 -2.90
N GLY A 33 -13.96 -0.50 -3.44
CA GLY A 33 -15.07 -1.44 -3.61
C GLY A 33 -15.72 -1.83 -2.27
N GLN A 34 -14.90 -2.16 -1.27
CA GLN A 34 -15.39 -2.46 0.09
C GLN A 34 -16.08 -1.25 0.72
N LYS A 35 -15.52 -0.05 0.59
CA LYS A 35 -16.14 1.20 1.07
C LYS A 35 -17.50 1.42 0.44
N ALA A 36 -17.60 1.27 -0.88
CA ALA A 36 -18.88 1.42 -1.59
C ALA A 36 -19.92 0.42 -1.10
N PHE A 37 -19.53 -0.84 -0.93
CA PHE A 37 -20.41 -1.89 -0.40
C PHE A 37 -20.93 -1.56 1.00
N TYR A 38 -20.04 -1.27 1.97
CA TYR A 38 -20.46 -0.95 3.33
C TYR A 38 -21.25 0.37 3.40
N HIS A 39 -20.94 1.34 2.52
CA HIS A 39 -21.65 2.62 2.46
C HIS A 39 -23.10 2.38 2.03
N GLU A 40 -23.30 1.57 1.00
CA GLU A 40 -24.63 1.16 0.54
C GLU A 40 -25.43 0.48 1.66
N LEU A 41 -24.82 -0.46 2.40
CA LEU A 41 -25.48 -1.13 3.52
C LEU A 41 -25.91 -0.17 4.64
N VAL A 42 -25.14 0.89 4.89
CA VAL A 42 -25.45 1.87 5.93
C VAL A 42 -26.52 2.86 5.46
N GLU A 43 -26.42 3.39 4.23
CA GLU A 43 -27.40 4.33 3.67
C GLU A 43 -28.77 3.69 3.49
N SER A 44 -28.82 2.45 3.01
CA SER A 44 -30.07 1.70 2.81
C SER A 44 -30.65 1.10 4.10
N ASN A 45 -29.95 1.25 5.24
CA ASN A 45 -30.29 0.58 6.51
C ASN A 45 -30.53 -0.93 6.32
N GLU A 46 -29.71 -1.56 5.49
CA GLU A 46 -29.91 -2.95 5.07
C GLU A 46 -29.77 -3.92 6.24
N GLY A 47 -30.65 -4.92 6.31
CA GLY A 47 -30.70 -5.88 7.41
C GLY A 47 -31.49 -5.41 8.63
N PHE A 48 -31.91 -4.15 8.71
CA PHE A 48 -32.90 -3.74 9.71
C PHE A 48 -34.33 -4.13 9.29
N PRO A 49 -35.19 -4.52 10.25
CA PRO A 49 -36.62 -4.73 10.00
C PRO A 49 -37.30 -3.49 9.44
N GLU A 50 -38.36 -3.70 8.66
CA GLU A 50 -39.09 -2.64 7.94
C GLU A 50 -39.41 -1.43 8.82
N GLY A 51 -39.94 -1.63 10.03
CA GLY A 51 -40.33 -0.49 10.87
C GLY A 51 -39.18 0.22 11.56
N THR A 52 -38.08 -0.46 11.83
CA THR A 52 -36.82 0.20 12.24
C THR A 52 -36.29 1.05 11.09
N ARG A 53 -36.23 0.49 9.87
CA ARG A 53 -35.78 1.17 8.66
C ARG A 53 -36.61 2.43 8.35
N PHE A 54 -37.94 2.31 8.39
CA PHE A 54 -38.84 3.43 8.18
C PHE A 54 -38.55 4.62 9.10
N VAL A 55 -38.24 4.36 10.37
CA VAL A 55 -37.88 5.41 11.33
C VAL A 55 -36.52 6.03 11.00
N LEU A 56 -35.51 5.20 10.70
CA LEU A 56 -34.15 5.65 10.40
C LEU A 56 -34.07 6.50 9.12
N GLU A 57 -34.87 6.18 8.10
CA GLU A 57 -34.94 6.92 6.83
C GLU A 57 -35.69 8.26 6.98
N ASN A 58 -36.42 8.46 8.07
CA ASN A 58 -37.27 9.64 8.29
C ASN A 58 -36.90 10.45 9.55
N PRO A 59 -35.62 10.82 9.77
CA PRO A 59 -35.15 11.38 11.04
C PRO A 59 -35.83 12.70 11.42
N LYS A 60 -36.24 13.50 10.43
CA LYS A 60 -36.99 14.76 10.64
C LYS A 60 -38.40 14.51 11.22
N THR A 61 -39.02 13.38 10.87
CA THR A 61 -40.32 12.96 11.44
C THR A 61 -40.13 12.43 12.86
N PHE A 62 -38.97 11.87 13.18
CA PHE A 62 -38.68 11.18 14.45
C PHE A 62 -37.50 11.81 15.22
N PRO A 63 -37.53 13.12 15.54
CA PRO A 63 -36.39 13.83 16.15
C PRO A 63 -36.05 13.40 17.59
N GLY A 64 -36.90 12.57 18.19
CA GLY A 64 -36.69 11.97 19.50
C GLY A 64 -35.91 10.65 19.48
N VAL A 65 -35.67 10.09 18.28
CA VAL A 65 -34.93 8.84 18.07
C VAL A 65 -33.45 9.15 17.88
N LEU A 66 -32.60 8.41 18.59
CA LEU A 66 -31.15 8.58 18.59
C LEU A 66 -30.45 7.67 17.57
N GLY A 67 -31.06 6.53 17.24
CA GLY A 67 -30.53 5.47 16.38
C GLY A 67 -30.94 4.10 16.91
N THR A 68 -30.25 3.04 16.49
CA THR A 68 -30.45 1.68 17.01
C THR A 68 -29.40 1.30 18.07
N VAL A 69 -29.63 0.18 18.76
CA VAL A 69 -28.57 -0.42 19.61
C VAL A 69 -27.33 -0.75 18.78
N ALA A 70 -27.47 -1.30 17.57
CA ALA A 70 -26.35 -1.62 16.69
C ALA A 70 -25.55 -0.37 16.23
N ASP A 71 -26.21 0.78 16.07
CA ASP A 71 -25.53 2.04 15.77
C ASP A 71 -24.71 2.57 16.95
N MET A 72 -25.23 2.37 18.16
CA MET A 72 -24.73 3.01 19.38
C MET A 72 -23.71 2.16 20.14
N PHE A 73 -23.69 0.85 19.90
CA PHE A 73 -22.77 -0.09 20.52
C PHE A 73 -21.68 -0.45 19.52
N GLN A 74 -20.43 -0.13 19.86
CA GLN A 74 -19.29 -0.53 19.07
C GLN A 74 -18.48 -1.57 19.83
N VAL A 75 -17.79 -2.44 19.08
CA VAL A 75 -16.87 -3.42 19.63
C VAL A 75 -15.69 -3.61 18.68
N ASP A 76 -14.64 -4.28 19.14
CA ASP A 76 -13.55 -4.71 18.27
C ASP A 76 -13.98 -5.89 17.40
N GLU A 77 -13.34 -6.01 16.23
CA GLU A 77 -13.80 -6.87 15.13
C GLU A 77 -13.96 -8.33 15.54
N GLU A 78 -13.05 -8.82 16.40
CA GLU A 78 -13.04 -10.20 16.91
C GLU A 78 -14.25 -10.57 17.80
N TYR A 79 -15.03 -9.61 18.28
CA TYR A 79 -16.21 -9.87 19.14
C TYR A 79 -17.53 -9.41 18.52
N ARG A 80 -17.54 -8.99 17.24
CA ARG A 80 -18.76 -8.50 16.59
C ARG A 80 -19.86 -9.56 16.56
N ASP A 81 -19.53 -10.76 16.11
CA ASP A 81 -20.49 -11.86 15.98
C ASP A 81 -21.01 -12.29 17.35
N ALA A 82 -20.12 -12.40 18.35
CA ALA A 82 -20.49 -12.66 19.73
C ALA A 82 -21.51 -11.64 20.27
N LEU A 83 -21.24 -10.35 20.06
CA LEU A 83 -22.09 -9.27 20.56
C LEU A 83 -23.44 -9.23 19.83
N GLU A 84 -23.42 -9.45 18.52
CA GLU A 84 -24.63 -9.39 17.72
C GLU A 84 -25.54 -10.60 17.96
N THR A 85 -24.99 -11.80 18.13
CA THR A 85 -25.77 -12.97 18.57
C THR A 85 -26.31 -12.77 19.98
N GLY A 86 -25.49 -12.24 20.89
CA GLY A 86 -25.87 -11.96 22.27
C GLY A 86 -27.03 -10.96 22.38
N LEU A 87 -27.03 -9.92 21.55
CA LEU A 87 -28.13 -8.96 21.45
C LEU A 87 -29.34 -9.53 20.71
N GLY A 88 -29.13 -10.34 19.66
CA GLY A 88 -30.19 -10.80 18.77
C GLY A 88 -31.01 -9.63 18.21
N ASP A 89 -32.34 -9.75 18.24
CA ASP A 89 -33.25 -8.72 17.74
C ASP A 89 -33.14 -7.38 18.49
N LEU A 90 -32.59 -7.37 19.71
CA LEU A 90 -32.36 -6.12 20.46
C LEU A 90 -31.33 -5.24 19.76
N SER A 91 -30.45 -5.80 18.93
CA SER A 91 -29.53 -5.01 18.09
C SER A 91 -30.28 -4.08 17.12
N HIS A 92 -31.48 -4.48 16.66
CA HIS A 92 -32.33 -3.70 15.76
C HIS A 92 -33.19 -2.66 16.48
N CYS A 93 -33.20 -2.70 17.82
CA CYS A 93 -34.11 -1.90 18.62
C CYS A 93 -33.71 -0.41 18.56
N LEU A 94 -34.69 0.45 18.31
CA LEU A 94 -34.51 1.89 18.31
C LEU A 94 -34.30 2.41 19.73
N ILE A 95 -33.52 3.46 19.88
CA ILE A 95 -33.31 4.16 21.15
C ILE A 95 -33.92 5.55 21.03
N ALA A 96 -34.89 5.86 21.89
CA ALA A 96 -35.46 7.19 22.03
C ALA A 96 -34.86 7.92 23.24
N LYS A 97 -34.87 9.26 23.22
CA LYS A 97 -34.41 10.10 24.33
C LYS A 97 -35.09 9.76 25.66
N ASP A 98 -36.42 9.60 25.62
CA ASP A 98 -37.27 9.34 26.78
C ASP A 98 -38.58 8.64 26.37
N ARG A 99 -39.41 8.27 27.35
CA ARG A 99 -40.72 7.64 27.14
C ARG A 99 -41.66 8.47 26.27
N LYS A 100 -41.65 9.80 26.43
CA LYS A 100 -42.50 10.69 25.62
C LYS A 100 -42.15 10.57 24.14
N SER A 101 -40.86 10.61 23.83
CA SER A 101 -40.33 10.45 22.48
C SER A 101 -40.63 9.06 21.92
N ALA A 102 -40.47 8.01 22.73
CA ALA A 102 -40.77 6.64 22.32
C ALA A 102 -42.25 6.44 21.94
N ILE A 103 -43.17 6.93 22.77
CA ILE A 103 -44.62 6.85 22.51
C ILE A 103 -44.98 7.64 21.26
N ALA A 104 -44.46 8.86 21.10
CA ALA A 104 -44.69 9.67 19.91
C ALA A 104 -44.22 8.96 18.63
N THR A 105 -43.04 8.34 18.65
CA THR A 105 -42.53 7.54 17.52
C THR A 105 -43.47 6.38 17.17
N LEU A 106 -43.93 5.62 18.18
CA LEU A 106 -44.88 4.52 17.97
C LEU A 106 -46.21 4.99 17.37
N GLU A 107 -46.76 6.11 17.86
CA GLU A 107 -48.01 6.67 17.35
C GLU A 107 -47.89 7.17 15.92
N ILE A 108 -46.81 7.89 15.61
CA ILE A 108 -46.57 8.42 14.26
C ILE A 108 -46.33 7.25 13.29
N SER A 109 -45.51 6.26 13.67
CA SER A 109 -45.26 5.09 12.82
C SER A 109 -46.55 4.32 12.55
N ARG A 110 -47.37 4.06 13.57
CA ARG A 110 -48.68 3.40 13.42
C ARG A 110 -49.60 4.17 12.47
N LYS A 111 -49.69 5.49 12.61
CA LYS A 111 -50.51 6.35 11.73
C LYS A 111 -50.03 6.31 10.27
N LYS A 112 -48.72 6.20 10.06
CA LYS A 112 -48.10 6.12 8.73
C LYS A 112 -47.95 4.69 8.20
N GLN A 113 -48.47 3.68 8.92
CA GLN A 113 -48.30 2.27 8.59
C GLN A 113 -46.83 1.86 8.39
N GLY A 114 -45.93 2.45 9.17
CA GLY A 114 -44.49 2.29 9.05
C GLY A 114 -43.94 0.96 9.59
N GLY A 115 -44.71 -0.13 9.56
CA GLY A 115 -44.27 -1.46 9.98
C GLY A 115 -44.08 -1.68 11.49
N ASN A 116 -43.56 -2.86 11.84
CA ASN A 116 -43.29 -3.27 13.21
C ASN A 116 -41.96 -2.69 13.69
N LEU A 117 -41.94 -2.11 14.89
CA LEU A 117 -40.73 -1.58 15.51
C LEU A 117 -40.72 -1.81 17.01
N VAL A 118 -39.53 -1.90 17.57
CA VAL A 118 -39.27 -1.98 19.01
C VAL A 118 -38.41 -0.78 19.41
N ILE A 119 -38.74 -0.14 20.53
CA ILE A 119 -38.08 1.10 20.94
C ILE A 119 -37.81 1.15 22.46
N ILE A 120 -36.60 1.54 22.83
CA ILE A 120 -36.13 1.70 24.21
C ILE A 120 -36.11 3.19 24.56
N PRO A 121 -36.85 3.62 25.60
CA PRO A 121 -36.74 4.99 26.11
C PRO A 121 -35.52 5.11 27.05
N LEU A 122 -34.47 5.79 26.60
CA LEU A 122 -33.15 5.81 27.25
C LEU A 122 -33.17 6.37 28.67
N LYS A 123 -33.88 7.49 28.89
CA LYS A 123 -33.99 8.12 30.22
C LYS A 123 -34.54 7.16 31.28
N GLU A 124 -35.50 6.32 30.91
CA GLU A 124 -36.12 5.33 31.80
C GLU A 124 -35.26 4.07 31.90
N ALA A 125 -34.68 3.60 30.78
CA ALA A 125 -33.84 2.42 30.76
C ALA A 125 -32.58 2.58 31.63
N THR A 126 -32.01 3.79 31.69
CA THR A 126 -30.85 4.09 32.55
C THR A 126 -31.15 4.07 34.05
N GLN A 127 -32.44 4.05 34.45
CA GLN A 127 -32.85 3.92 35.85
C GLN A 127 -33.04 2.45 36.27
N LEU A 128 -32.99 1.51 35.32
CA LEU A 128 -33.07 0.09 35.62
C LEU A 128 -31.84 -0.31 36.42
N LYS A 129 -32.07 -0.88 37.60
CA LYS A 129 -31.00 -1.49 38.39
C LYS A 129 -30.70 -2.86 37.80
N THR A 130 -29.49 -3.02 37.28
CA THR A 130 -28.99 -4.33 36.84
C THR A 130 -28.25 -4.97 38.00
N ASP A 131 -28.79 -6.08 38.54
CA ASP A 131 -28.03 -6.93 39.45
C ASP A 131 -27.07 -7.79 38.62
N LEU A 132 -25.85 -7.26 38.45
CA LEU A 132 -24.82 -7.91 37.67
C LEU A 132 -24.27 -9.13 38.44
N LYS A 133 -24.25 -10.27 37.77
CA LYS A 133 -23.60 -11.47 38.31
C LYS A 133 -22.14 -11.19 38.61
N LYS A 134 -21.67 -11.74 39.74
CA LYS A 134 -20.25 -11.67 40.13
C LYS A 134 -19.39 -12.36 39.07
N LEU A 135 -18.29 -11.71 38.69
CA LEU A 135 -17.35 -12.28 37.75
C LEU A 135 -16.73 -13.57 38.33
N PRO A 136 -16.59 -14.63 37.51
CA PRO A 136 -15.91 -15.87 37.91
C PRO A 136 -14.42 -15.59 38.21
N LYS A 137 -13.80 -16.38 39.09
CA LYS A 137 -12.44 -16.11 39.59
C LYS A 137 -11.35 -16.87 38.82
N ASN A 138 -11.72 -17.87 38.03
CA ASN A 138 -10.81 -18.84 37.44
C ASN A 138 -10.50 -18.60 35.94
N GLY A 139 -10.86 -17.44 35.38
CA GLY A 139 -10.63 -17.13 33.96
C GLY A 139 -11.50 -17.94 32.99
N ALA A 140 -12.61 -18.54 33.44
CA ALA A 140 -13.52 -19.30 32.58
C ALA A 140 -14.24 -18.44 31.50
N MET A 141 -14.17 -17.12 31.59
CA MET A 141 -14.65 -16.19 30.56
C MET A 141 -13.51 -15.30 30.08
N ILE A 142 -13.58 -14.90 28.81
CA ILE A 142 -12.72 -13.87 28.23
C ILE A 142 -13.09 -12.52 28.85
N SER A 143 -14.37 -12.17 28.79
CA SER A 143 -14.91 -10.94 29.36
C SER A 143 -16.42 -11.03 29.49
N ARG A 144 -17.00 -10.17 30.34
CA ARG A 144 -18.41 -9.82 30.24
C ARG A 144 -18.63 -9.03 28.95
N ALA A 145 -19.69 -9.33 28.21
CA ALA A 145 -19.95 -8.70 26.90
C ALA A 145 -20.16 -7.19 27.01
N SER A 146 -20.88 -6.70 28.02
CA SER A 146 -21.05 -5.26 28.24
C SER A 146 -19.75 -4.49 28.50
N ASP A 147 -18.71 -5.14 29.04
CA ASP A 147 -17.40 -4.50 29.27
C ASP A 147 -16.60 -4.34 27.96
N LEU A 148 -16.93 -5.12 26.91
CA LEU A 148 -16.35 -5.00 25.57
C LEU A 148 -17.03 -3.89 24.74
N VAL A 149 -18.20 -3.42 25.16
CA VAL A 149 -18.98 -2.41 24.43
C VAL A 149 -18.35 -1.02 24.60
N LYS A 150 -17.92 -0.44 23.48
CA LYS A 150 -17.52 0.96 23.35
C LYS A 150 -18.77 1.78 23.03
N THR A 151 -19.25 2.55 24.01
CA THR A 151 -20.41 3.44 23.88
C THR A 151 -20.27 4.68 24.77
N SER A 152 -21.19 5.65 24.64
CA SER A 152 -21.18 6.86 25.45
C SER A 152 -21.50 6.57 26.92
N LYS A 153 -21.05 7.45 27.84
CA LYS A 153 -21.34 7.31 29.29
C LYS A 153 -22.84 7.21 29.60
N HIS A 154 -23.68 7.89 28.83
CA HIS A 154 -25.14 7.88 29.00
C HIS A 154 -25.78 6.56 28.57
N LEU A 155 -25.14 5.80 27.68
CA LEU A 155 -25.63 4.52 27.17
C LEU A 155 -25.04 3.31 27.92
N LYS A 156 -24.00 3.52 28.75
CA LYS A 156 -23.37 2.43 29.52
C LYS A 156 -24.36 1.64 30.39
N PRO A 157 -25.29 2.26 31.13
CA PRO A 157 -26.29 1.49 31.89
C PRO A 157 -27.17 0.60 31.00
N LEU A 158 -27.47 1.04 29.78
CA LEU A 158 -28.21 0.23 28.81
C LEU A 158 -27.37 -0.96 28.32
N ALA A 159 -26.08 -0.76 28.06
CA ALA A 159 -25.18 -1.86 27.70
C ALA A 159 -25.08 -2.90 28.83
N GLU A 160 -24.94 -2.44 30.08
CA GLU A 160 -24.94 -3.31 31.26
C GLU A 160 -26.28 -4.05 31.42
N TYR A 161 -27.40 -3.38 31.17
CA TYR A 161 -28.71 -4.03 31.25
C TYR A 161 -28.88 -5.13 30.19
N LEU A 162 -28.50 -4.86 28.94
CA LEU A 162 -28.68 -5.79 27.83
C LEU A 162 -27.66 -6.94 27.82
N LEU A 163 -26.43 -6.67 28.27
CA LEU A 163 -25.27 -7.56 28.06
C LEU A 163 -24.45 -7.80 29.35
N GLY A 164 -24.96 -7.38 30.50
CA GLY A 164 -24.28 -7.49 31.80
C GLY A 164 -24.09 -8.90 32.32
N ASN A 165 -25.02 -9.80 31.95
CA ASN A 165 -25.02 -11.20 32.35
C ASN A 165 -24.74 -12.14 31.17
N LEU A 166 -24.09 -11.62 30.12
CA LEU A 166 -23.56 -12.38 29.00
C LEU A 166 -22.03 -12.49 29.13
N ALA A 167 -21.55 -13.73 29.11
CA ALA A 167 -20.15 -14.11 29.15
C ALA A 167 -19.65 -14.39 27.72
N VAL A 168 -18.57 -13.73 27.31
CA VAL A 168 -17.82 -14.11 26.11
C VAL A 168 -16.78 -15.16 26.52
N VAL A 169 -16.76 -16.30 25.83
CA VAL A 169 -15.94 -17.46 26.17
C VAL A 169 -15.15 -17.96 24.95
N GLU A 170 -14.07 -18.70 25.18
CA GLU A 170 -13.27 -19.27 24.08
C GLU A 170 -13.91 -20.55 23.51
N ASP A 171 -14.51 -21.38 24.36
CA ASP A 171 -15.11 -22.66 23.99
C ASP A 171 -16.46 -22.79 24.70
N LEU A 172 -17.54 -22.70 23.92
CA LEU A 172 -18.90 -22.73 24.45
C LEU A 172 -19.19 -24.03 25.20
N ARG A 173 -18.72 -25.18 24.71
CA ARG A 173 -18.99 -26.48 25.32
C ARG A 173 -18.36 -26.58 26.70
N LYS A 174 -17.08 -26.23 26.82
CA LYS A 174 -16.38 -26.19 28.12
C LYS A 174 -17.02 -25.19 29.09
N ALA A 175 -17.48 -24.05 28.57
CA ALA A 175 -18.13 -23.04 29.38
C ALA A 175 -19.49 -23.50 29.93
N MET A 176 -20.26 -24.27 29.16
CA MET A 176 -21.54 -24.84 29.60
C MET A 176 -21.39 -25.83 30.76
N ASP A 177 -20.30 -26.60 30.80
CA ASP A 177 -20.01 -27.53 31.90
C ASP A 177 -19.43 -26.84 33.16
N SER A 178 -19.15 -25.53 33.08
CA SER A 178 -18.55 -24.77 34.18
C SER A 178 -19.57 -24.35 35.23
N LYS A 179 -19.39 -24.84 36.46
CA LYS A 179 -20.21 -24.41 37.62
C LYS A 179 -20.08 -22.91 37.94
N GLU A 180 -18.95 -22.29 37.61
CA GLU A 180 -18.74 -20.85 37.85
C GLU A 180 -19.54 -19.96 36.90
N LEU A 181 -19.87 -20.48 35.72
CA LEU A 181 -20.66 -19.78 34.71
C LEU A 181 -22.16 -20.13 34.78
N ALA A 182 -22.58 -20.84 35.83
CA ALA A 182 -23.97 -21.25 36.00
C ALA A 182 -24.95 -20.07 35.92
N GLY A 183 -25.89 -20.18 34.99
CA GLY A 183 -26.94 -19.19 34.72
C GLY A 183 -26.46 -17.89 34.09
N TRP A 184 -25.21 -17.79 33.63
CA TRP A 184 -24.82 -16.76 32.66
C TRP A 184 -25.38 -17.13 31.29
N GLY A 185 -25.69 -16.12 30.47
CA GLY A 185 -25.70 -16.33 29.02
C GLY A 185 -24.26 -16.50 28.56
N LEU A 186 -24.00 -17.39 27.63
CA LEU A 186 -22.67 -17.70 27.10
C LEU A 186 -22.65 -17.47 25.60
N VAL A 187 -21.56 -16.90 25.09
CA VAL A 187 -21.35 -16.75 23.65
C VAL A 187 -19.86 -16.90 23.33
N ASP A 188 -19.52 -17.63 22.28
CA ASP A 188 -18.14 -17.66 21.76
C ASP A 188 -17.89 -16.56 20.72
N LYS A 189 -16.62 -16.38 20.33
CA LYS A 189 -16.22 -15.35 19.35
C LYS A 189 -16.91 -15.51 17.99
N ASP A 190 -17.18 -16.75 17.60
CA ASP A 190 -17.83 -17.10 16.33
C ASP A 190 -19.37 -16.90 16.37
N GLY A 191 -19.91 -16.52 17.53
CA GLY A 191 -21.32 -16.20 17.69
C GLY A 191 -22.21 -17.42 17.94
N THR A 192 -21.67 -18.54 18.42
CA THR A 192 -22.46 -19.63 19.00
C THR A 192 -22.88 -19.24 20.41
N TYR A 193 -24.17 -19.35 20.72
CA TYR A 193 -24.77 -18.82 21.94
C TYR A 193 -25.54 -19.87 22.72
N SER A 194 -25.44 -19.81 24.05
CA SER A 194 -26.23 -20.56 25.00
C SER A 194 -26.79 -19.62 26.07
N GLY A 195 -28.10 -19.41 26.06
CA GLY A 195 -28.78 -18.54 27.01
C GLY A 195 -29.03 -19.19 28.36
N SER A 196 -29.10 -18.36 29.41
CA SER A 196 -29.54 -18.81 30.74
C SER A 196 -31.01 -19.28 30.76
N ASP A 197 -31.75 -18.96 29.70
CA ASP A 197 -33.13 -19.35 29.42
C ASP A 197 -33.24 -20.65 28.59
N MET A 198 -32.13 -21.40 28.44
CA MET A 198 -32.03 -22.63 27.66
C MET A 198 -32.18 -22.45 26.13
N ILE A 199 -32.16 -21.21 25.64
CA ILE A 199 -32.17 -20.94 24.20
C ILE A 199 -30.75 -21.11 23.66
N LEU A 200 -30.58 -22.01 22.69
CA LEU A 200 -29.33 -22.18 21.94
C LEU A 200 -29.47 -21.54 20.57
N LYS A 201 -28.44 -20.81 20.13
CA LYS A 201 -28.39 -20.17 18.81
C LYS A 201 -27.04 -20.40 18.17
N ASN A 202 -27.05 -20.54 16.86
CA ASN A 202 -25.85 -20.40 16.05
C ASN A 202 -26.13 -19.34 15.00
N ARG A 203 -25.19 -18.42 14.80
CA ARG A 203 -25.30 -17.39 13.77
C ARG A 203 -24.31 -17.69 12.67
N GLN A 204 -24.82 -17.90 11.46
CA GLN A 204 -23.99 -17.89 10.27
C GLN A 204 -23.86 -16.44 9.78
N THR A 205 -22.67 -16.05 9.34
CA THR A 205 -22.42 -14.76 8.72
C THR A 205 -23.38 -14.60 7.52
N THR A 206 -24.23 -13.58 7.56
CA THR A 206 -25.22 -13.32 6.50
C THR A 206 -24.57 -12.58 5.34
N GLU A 207 -25.21 -12.58 4.16
CA GLU A 207 -24.75 -11.82 2.99
C GLU A 207 -24.62 -10.31 3.27
N HIS A 208 -25.40 -9.80 4.22
CA HIS A 208 -25.37 -8.40 4.64
C HIS A 208 -24.30 -8.10 5.72
N GLY A 209 -23.59 -9.12 6.20
CA GLY A 209 -22.62 -9.00 7.28
C GLY A 209 -23.21 -8.53 8.62
N SER A 210 -22.34 -8.34 9.61
CA SER A 210 -22.72 -7.82 10.93
C SER A 210 -23.32 -6.42 10.85
N LEU A 211 -24.43 -6.14 11.55
CA LEU A 211 -24.98 -4.77 11.70
C LEU A 211 -24.08 -3.91 12.61
N ILE A 212 -23.48 -4.54 13.61
CA ILE A 212 -22.66 -3.85 14.61
C ILE A 212 -21.31 -3.48 14.02
N GLY A 213 -20.96 -2.19 14.15
CA GLY A 213 -19.64 -1.71 13.76
C GLY A 213 -19.45 -1.46 12.26
N ARG A 214 -20.50 -1.49 11.44
CA ARG A 214 -20.42 -1.11 10.00
C ARG A 214 -19.88 0.30 9.81
N ARG A 215 -20.34 1.28 10.61
CA ARG A 215 -19.84 2.66 10.57
C ARG A 215 -18.34 2.72 10.92
N LYS A 216 -17.93 2.04 11.99
CA LYS A 216 -16.52 1.95 12.37
C LYS A 216 -15.68 1.28 11.28
N LYS A 217 -16.20 0.24 10.61
CA LYS A 217 -15.53 -0.40 9.47
C LYS A 217 -15.38 0.56 8.30
N LEU A 218 -16.41 1.37 7.98
CA LEU A 218 -16.32 2.44 6.98
C LEU A 218 -15.27 3.49 7.32
N ASP A 219 -15.19 3.90 8.58
CA ASP A 219 -14.20 4.86 9.05
C ASP A 219 -12.79 4.27 8.92
N THR A 220 -12.58 3.02 9.34
CA THR A 220 -11.32 2.31 9.19
C THR A 220 -10.90 2.16 7.72
N ILE A 221 -11.82 1.72 6.84
CA ILE A 221 -11.54 1.61 5.41
C ILE A 221 -11.21 2.99 4.81
N SER A 222 -11.87 4.05 5.27
CA SER A 222 -11.59 5.41 4.79
C SER A 222 -10.18 5.86 5.19
N LEU A 223 -9.77 5.62 6.44
CA LEU A 223 -8.41 5.92 6.89
C LEU A 223 -7.35 5.10 6.13
N GLU A 224 -7.63 3.83 5.84
CA GLU A 224 -6.75 3.00 5.02
C GLU A 224 -6.62 3.54 3.59
N ILE A 225 -7.75 3.93 2.97
CA ILE A 225 -7.75 4.55 1.64
C ILE A 225 -6.90 5.81 1.63
N ASP A 226 -7.06 6.70 2.60
CA ASP A 226 -6.27 7.94 2.69
C ASP A 226 -4.77 7.62 2.77
N GLY A 227 -4.38 6.68 3.65
CA GLY A 227 -2.99 6.25 3.78
C GLY A 227 -2.40 5.63 2.51
N PHE A 228 -3.20 4.88 1.74
CA PHE A 228 -2.76 4.34 0.45
C PHE A 228 -2.74 5.40 -0.67
N GLN A 229 -3.63 6.39 -0.64
CA GLN A 229 -3.60 7.52 -1.57
C GLN A 229 -2.35 8.38 -1.37
N ASP A 230 -1.92 8.57 -0.13
CA ASP A 230 -0.66 9.23 0.18
C ASP A 230 0.54 8.45 -0.37
N LYS A 231 0.55 7.12 -0.22
CA LYS A 231 1.57 6.25 -0.83
C LYS A 231 1.59 6.35 -2.36
N GLU A 232 0.43 6.28 -3.01
CA GLU A 232 0.31 6.42 -4.47
C GLU A 232 0.84 7.79 -4.94
N THR A 233 0.55 8.85 -4.20
CA THR A 233 1.05 10.20 -4.46
C THR A 233 2.58 10.28 -4.34
N ASN A 234 3.16 9.66 -3.31
CA ASN A 234 4.61 9.60 -3.14
C ASN A 234 5.30 8.78 -4.25
N PHE A 235 4.70 7.66 -4.65
CA PHE A 235 5.19 6.89 -5.80
C PHE A 235 5.14 7.69 -7.10
N ASN A 236 4.08 8.47 -7.34
CA ASN A 236 3.99 9.36 -8.51
C ASN A 236 5.14 10.38 -8.51
N LYS A 237 5.41 11.04 -7.38
CA LYS A 237 6.52 11.99 -7.24
C LYS A 237 7.88 11.34 -7.47
N ARG A 238 8.14 10.16 -6.89
CA ARG A 238 9.41 9.45 -7.09
C ARG A 238 9.56 8.97 -8.54
N MET A 239 8.47 8.53 -9.17
CA MET A 239 8.46 8.15 -10.59
C MET A 239 8.84 9.34 -11.49
N GLU A 240 8.28 10.52 -11.24
CA GLU A 240 8.63 11.75 -11.96
C GLU A 240 10.11 12.11 -11.78
N SER A 241 10.62 12.05 -10.54
CA SER A 241 12.05 12.24 -10.25
C SER A 241 12.93 11.26 -11.03
N LEU A 242 12.59 9.96 -11.00
CA LEU A 242 13.36 8.93 -11.70
C LEU A 242 13.36 9.12 -13.21
N LEU A 243 12.23 9.55 -13.80
CA LEU A 243 12.16 9.87 -15.22
C LEU A 243 13.12 11.02 -15.57
N ASN A 244 13.15 12.08 -14.77
CA ASN A 244 14.08 13.20 -14.95
C ASN A 244 15.55 12.77 -14.78
N GLU A 245 15.85 11.91 -13.79
CA GLU A 245 17.18 11.35 -13.57
C GLU A 245 17.65 10.47 -14.75
N ILE A 246 16.76 9.64 -15.30
CA ILE A 246 17.02 8.80 -16.48
C ILE A 246 17.28 9.68 -17.70
N GLU A 247 16.48 10.72 -17.93
CA GLU A 247 16.65 11.62 -19.07
C GLU A 247 17.99 12.38 -18.98
N SER A 248 18.32 12.90 -17.80
CA SER A 248 19.61 13.56 -17.55
C SER A 248 20.79 12.61 -17.78
N ALA A 249 20.73 11.39 -17.25
CA ALA A 249 21.77 10.38 -17.45
C ALA A 249 21.91 9.95 -18.92
N LYS A 250 20.80 9.88 -19.66
CA LYS A 250 20.80 9.60 -21.11
C LYS A 250 21.50 10.72 -21.88
N ASN A 251 21.14 11.98 -21.60
CA ASN A 251 21.76 13.15 -22.22
C ASN A 251 23.26 13.23 -21.93
N GLU A 252 23.69 12.92 -20.70
CA GLU A 252 25.11 12.87 -20.34
C GLU A 252 25.85 11.76 -21.10
N THR A 253 25.21 10.59 -21.26
CA THR A 253 25.78 9.45 -22.00
C THR A 253 25.93 9.79 -23.49
N GLU A 254 24.92 10.41 -24.11
CA GLU A 254 24.99 10.86 -25.50
C GLU A 254 26.11 11.90 -25.73
N LYS A 255 26.28 12.85 -24.80
CA LYS A 255 27.40 13.82 -24.86
C LYS A 255 28.76 13.12 -24.81
N LYS A 256 28.93 12.14 -23.91
CA LYS A 256 30.17 11.37 -23.80
C LYS A 256 30.44 10.53 -25.05
N LEU A 257 29.41 9.91 -25.63
CA LEU A 257 29.53 9.15 -26.88
C LEU A 257 29.99 10.04 -28.04
N LYS A 258 29.37 11.21 -28.22
CA LYS A 258 29.81 12.19 -29.24
C LYS A 258 31.26 12.64 -29.03
N TYR A 259 31.68 12.80 -27.78
CA TYR A 259 33.06 13.16 -27.46
C TYR A 259 34.04 12.03 -27.79
N ILE A 260 33.71 10.79 -27.45
CA ILE A 260 34.50 9.60 -27.80
C ILE A 260 34.61 9.46 -29.32
N GLU A 261 33.52 9.66 -30.06
CA GLU A 261 33.51 9.60 -31.52
C GLU A 261 34.47 10.64 -32.13
N LYS A 262 34.45 11.87 -31.61
CA LYS A 262 35.37 12.93 -32.03
C LYS A 262 36.84 12.58 -31.75
N ILE A 263 37.15 12.03 -30.58
CA ILE A 263 38.51 11.58 -30.24
C ILE A 263 38.93 10.42 -31.15
N SER A 264 38.04 9.47 -31.41
CA SER A 264 38.31 8.32 -32.27
C SER A 264 38.62 8.73 -33.71
N GLN A 265 37.87 9.70 -34.25
CA GLN A 265 38.15 10.30 -35.56
C GLN A 265 39.52 10.98 -35.60
N GLU A 266 39.85 11.78 -34.57
CA GLU A 266 41.14 12.46 -34.49
C GLU A 266 42.30 11.47 -34.32
N SER A 267 42.12 10.41 -33.52
CA SER A 267 43.10 9.33 -33.36
C SER A 267 43.35 8.61 -34.67
N SER A 268 42.29 8.24 -35.40
CA SER A 268 42.40 7.62 -36.74
C SER A 268 43.12 8.53 -37.73
N ARG A 269 42.87 9.85 -37.67
CA ARG A 269 43.54 10.85 -38.50
C ARG A 269 45.04 10.91 -38.19
N LEU A 270 45.40 10.99 -36.92
CA LEU A 270 46.80 11.02 -36.45
C LEU A 270 47.54 9.71 -36.75
N GLU A 271 46.87 8.55 -36.63
CA GLU A 271 47.45 7.26 -37.04
C GLU A 271 47.75 7.22 -38.54
N SER A 272 46.82 7.70 -39.37
CA SER A 272 47.02 7.78 -40.82
C SER A 272 48.17 8.72 -41.18
N GLU A 273 48.26 9.87 -40.52
CA GLU A 273 49.35 10.84 -40.70
C GLU A 273 50.70 10.27 -40.24
N SER A 274 50.73 9.60 -39.09
CA SER A 274 51.90 8.89 -38.58
C SER A 274 52.38 7.80 -39.54
N MET A 275 51.46 6.99 -40.07
CA MET A 275 51.76 5.95 -41.05
C MET A 275 52.34 6.55 -42.35
N ARG A 276 51.78 7.67 -42.82
CA ARG A 276 52.29 8.40 -43.99
C ARG A 276 53.70 8.94 -43.76
N ASN A 277 53.93 9.57 -42.61
CA ASN A 277 55.25 10.10 -42.23
C ASN A 277 56.27 8.97 -42.08
N HIS A 278 55.88 7.83 -41.50
CA HIS A 278 56.74 6.66 -41.39
C HIS A 278 57.15 6.12 -42.77
N PHE A 279 56.20 6.02 -43.70
CA PHE A 279 56.47 5.62 -45.08
C PHE A 279 57.43 6.58 -45.78
N GLN A 280 57.19 7.89 -45.71
CA GLN A 280 58.08 8.91 -46.28
C GLN A 280 59.49 8.84 -45.69
N LEU A 281 59.61 8.66 -44.36
CA LEU A 281 60.89 8.51 -43.69
C LEU A 281 61.64 7.27 -44.18
N SER A 282 60.94 6.16 -44.41
CA SER A 282 61.51 4.94 -44.98
C SER A 282 62.05 5.18 -46.40
N GLN A 283 61.28 5.84 -47.27
CA GLN A 283 61.71 6.20 -48.62
C GLN A 283 62.95 7.10 -48.62
N VAL A 284 62.96 8.14 -47.78
CA VAL A 284 64.11 9.06 -47.66
C VAL A 284 65.33 8.31 -47.16
N LYS A 285 65.20 7.40 -46.18
CA LYS A 285 66.31 6.56 -45.71
C LYS A 285 66.88 5.70 -46.83
N GLU A 286 66.04 5.11 -47.67
CA GLU A 286 66.48 4.30 -48.80
C GLU A 286 67.25 5.13 -49.84
N ILE A 287 66.73 6.32 -50.19
CA ILE A 287 67.41 7.25 -51.10
C ILE A 287 68.75 7.69 -50.53
N LEU A 288 68.80 8.03 -49.23
CA LEU A 288 70.02 8.46 -48.55
C LEU A 288 71.05 7.33 -48.50
N HIS A 289 70.62 6.07 -48.36
CA HIS A 289 71.49 4.91 -48.47
C HIS A 289 72.09 4.78 -49.88
N LYS A 290 71.26 4.85 -50.92
CA LYS A 290 71.71 4.80 -52.33
C LYS A 290 72.71 5.91 -52.67
N THR A 291 72.37 7.16 -52.35
CA THR A 291 73.27 8.31 -52.59
C THR A 291 74.56 8.22 -51.79
N LYS A 292 74.54 7.68 -50.57
CA LYS A 292 75.77 7.44 -49.80
C LYS A 292 76.69 6.41 -50.47
N ASP A 293 76.12 5.36 -51.06
CA ASP A 293 76.90 4.35 -51.77
C ASP A 293 77.40 4.86 -53.13
N GLU A 294 76.60 5.63 -53.86
CA GLU A 294 77.05 6.36 -55.07
C GLU A 294 78.18 7.34 -54.75
N LEU A 295 78.12 8.06 -53.63
CA LEU A 295 79.17 8.98 -53.20
C LEU A 295 80.48 8.23 -52.91
N LYS A 296 80.41 7.07 -52.23
CA LYS A 296 81.59 6.23 -52.00
C LYS A 296 82.22 5.76 -53.31
N GLU A 297 81.41 5.32 -54.27
CA GLU A 297 81.92 4.88 -55.56
C GLU A 297 82.54 6.04 -56.34
N THR A 298 81.87 7.20 -56.34
CA THR A 298 82.40 8.43 -56.96
C THR A 298 83.71 8.87 -56.32
N GLN A 299 83.83 8.81 -54.99
CA GLN A 299 85.08 9.09 -54.27
C GLN A 299 86.20 8.11 -54.63
N LYS A 300 85.86 6.83 -54.80
CA LYS A 300 86.81 5.80 -55.23
C LYS A 300 87.30 6.05 -56.66
N ILE A 301 86.39 6.35 -57.59
CA ILE A 301 86.73 6.74 -58.97
C ILE A 301 87.62 7.98 -58.97
N PHE A 302 87.26 9.02 -58.21
CA PHE A 302 88.05 10.25 -58.12
C PHE A 302 89.46 10.00 -57.58
N ARG A 303 89.61 9.14 -56.55
CA ARG A 303 90.93 8.71 -56.05
C ARG A 303 91.73 7.98 -57.13
N GLN A 304 91.10 7.07 -57.87
CA GLN A 304 91.74 6.37 -58.99
C GLN A 304 92.18 7.36 -60.08
N SER A 305 91.35 8.33 -60.44
CA SER A 305 91.70 9.37 -61.42
C SER A 305 92.86 10.25 -60.95
N ILE A 306 92.91 10.67 -59.67
CA ILE A 306 94.07 11.39 -59.10
C ILE A 306 95.33 10.52 -59.20
N GLN A 307 95.22 9.23 -58.90
CA GLN A 307 96.35 8.30 -58.96
C GLN A 307 96.84 8.11 -60.41
N SER A 308 95.93 8.04 -61.37
CA SER A 308 96.25 8.03 -62.81
C SER A 308 96.92 9.32 -63.27
N LEU A 309 96.44 10.49 -62.84
CA LEU A 309 97.08 11.79 -63.13
C LEU A 309 98.51 11.87 -62.58
N LYS A 310 98.74 11.44 -61.33
CA LYS A 310 100.08 11.34 -60.75
C LYS A 310 101.01 10.37 -61.49
N SER A 311 100.46 9.33 -62.10
CA SER A 311 101.25 8.40 -62.94
C SER A 311 101.57 8.95 -64.34
N LEU A 312 100.88 10.01 -64.79
CA LEU A 312 101.11 10.67 -66.07
C LEU A 312 102.08 11.87 -65.96
N GLU A 313 102.23 12.49 -64.79
CA GLU A 313 103.24 13.54 -64.51
C GLU A 313 104.67 13.16 -64.98
N PRO A 314 105.23 11.97 -64.68
CA PRO A 314 106.57 11.59 -65.15
C PRO A 314 106.64 11.22 -66.64
N VAL A 315 105.50 11.09 -67.34
CA VAL A 315 105.45 10.83 -68.80
C VAL A 315 105.42 12.15 -69.57
N MET A 316 104.85 13.22 -69.00
CA MET A 316 104.86 14.55 -69.61
C MET A 316 106.20 15.29 -69.46
N GLU A 317 106.93 15.10 -68.36
CA GLU A 317 108.30 15.65 -68.20
C GLU A 317 109.37 15.01 -69.10
N LYS A 318 109.04 13.91 -69.81
CA LYS A 318 109.93 13.28 -70.81
C LYS A 318 109.55 13.63 -72.26
N GLY A 319 108.59 14.54 -72.44
CA GLY A 319 108.04 14.93 -73.75
C GLY A 319 108.45 16.33 -74.24
N GLU A 320 109.33 17.04 -73.53
CA GLU A 320 110.04 18.24 -74.01
C GLU A 320 111.48 17.90 -74.36
#